data_AF-A0AAN9GMW8-F1
#
_entry.id   AF-A0AAN9GMW8-F1
#
_cell.length_a   1.000
_cell.length_b   1.000
_cell.length_c   1.000
_cell.angle_alpha   90.00
_cell.angle_beta   90.00
_cell.angle_gamma   90.00
#
_symmetry.space_group_name_H-M   'P 1'
#
loop_
_entity.id
_entity.type
_entity.pdbx_description
1 polymer ?
#
loop_
_entity_poly.entity_id
_entity_poly.type
_entity_poly.pdbx_seq_one_letter_code
_entity_poly.pdbx_strand_id
1 'polypeptide(L)'
;MATRACKRMDTTNYTDVVIVGNGPSAISLSYLLHGHRPYFNGHAHSNSMLTEKLHDSKTSIVNQDLEFLSEGLEGRSPNPVALLWDSLVHPDADLGAENPSMLSWKHELDQAKSHVVLGKMKPGGAWQNMEGSMQTLSQNGWMELPDLPFRHWLAKRHRRLDFSSNRATTGDVRDYYEEYVEAMGLREHFKDYHTVTAVQKLFCTNSCADCESGEVEPCCQNIRQNHHFLWEVRGYKTLAPPLRSPRESGTQETRGSSIGDGTTSSDEEFGPEAADSDSGSRCSGGSADKDLGEVDVDGSALSTSRSSSLGRKSRKSSCSSSSSQDLTNTFGDLSLEREEFCFVTPNVVLATGTYDIPNRLGVIGESSTSVIHSLCAFEQRLFDEDLTRTSAPICVVGAGLSAADAILMALEAGLPVIHVFRCGPSDPSLIFRKLPQSIYPEYHRVAMLMKGQVTDELYQPYPRHRVVEISHEMVLLKPCLSRPNPSRSPSPHDNDPSIVSVDVSLTVIMIGSRPDLSFLPGGGRDLGVVPKWPIDSKHNPIDVDPFSYQSTHEQGLFAMGPLVADNFVRFGIGGALGIANHLSQAAENP
;
A
#
# COMPACT_ATOMS: atom_id res chain seq x y z
N MET A 1 20.92 1.62 35.97
CA MET A 1 20.62 0.17 36.00
C MET A 1 19.77 -0.12 37.22
N ALA A 2 18.47 0.19 37.12
CA ALA A 2 17.47 -0.27 38.07
C ALA A 2 16.70 -1.39 37.37
N THR A 3 16.81 -2.58 37.94
CA THR A 3 16.03 -3.78 37.64
C THR A 3 14.55 -3.44 37.78
N ARG A 4 13.87 -3.19 36.64
CA ARG A 4 12.41 -3.27 36.60
C ARG A 4 12.05 -4.74 36.66
N ALA A 5 11.89 -5.21 37.89
CA ALA A 5 11.18 -6.45 38.18
C ALA A 5 9.85 -6.44 37.41
N CYS A 6 9.58 -7.54 36.72
CA CYS A 6 8.35 -7.80 36.00
C CYS A 6 7.18 -7.57 36.97
N LYS A 7 6.54 -6.40 36.88
CA LYS A 7 5.27 -6.17 37.55
C LYS A 7 4.33 -7.24 37.02
N ARG A 8 3.79 -8.04 37.94
CA ARG A 8 2.56 -8.83 37.84
C ARG A 8 1.74 -8.35 36.63
N MET A 9 1.62 -9.19 35.60
CA MET A 9 0.80 -8.91 34.42
C MET A 9 -0.63 -8.62 34.90
N ASP A 10 -0.97 -7.34 35.06
CA ASP A 10 -2.35 -6.89 35.17
C ASP A 10 -2.99 -7.24 33.83
N THR A 11 -3.86 -8.26 33.84
CA THR A 11 -4.80 -8.65 32.78
C THR A 11 -4.43 -8.13 31.38
N THR A 12 -3.52 -8.83 30.71
CA THR A 12 -3.25 -8.69 29.27
C THR A 12 -4.55 -8.74 28.47
N ASN A 13 -4.75 -7.79 27.56
CA ASN A 13 -5.87 -7.81 26.61
C ASN A 13 -5.66 -8.97 25.62
N TYR A 14 -6.23 -10.14 25.95
CA TYR A 14 -6.23 -11.29 25.07
C TYR A 14 -7.25 -11.10 23.94
N THR A 15 -6.91 -11.50 22.72
CA THR A 15 -7.82 -11.54 21.58
C THR A 15 -7.35 -12.58 20.57
N ASP A 16 -8.25 -13.15 19.77
CA ASP A 16 -7.90 -14.22 18.82
C ASP A 16 -7.03 -13.72 17.67
N VAL A 17 -7.20 -12.44 17.28
CA VAL A 17 -6.42 -11.82 16.19
C VAL A 17 -6.07 -10.36 16.49
N VAL A 18 -4.79 -10.00 16.34
CA VAL A 18 -4.34 -8.60 16.29
C VAL A 18 -3.96 -8.22 14.87
N ILE A 19 -4.64 -7.21 14.31
CA ILE A 19 -4.37 -6.69 12.97
C ILE A 19 -3.57 -5.38 13.08
N VAL A 20 -2.37 -5.36 12.50
CA VAL A 20 -1.47 -4.20 12.50
C VAL A 20 -1.61 -3.45 11.18
N GLY A 21 -2.15 -2.24 11.25
CA GLY A 21 -2.61 -1.46 10.10
C GLY A 21 -4.14 -1.43 10.03
N ASN A 22 -4.69 -0.31 9.56
CA ASN A 22 -6.15 -0.08 9.49
C ASN A 22 -6.61 0.43 8.11
N GLY A 23 -5.90 -0.01 7.05
CA GLY A 23 -6.28 0.24 5.66
C GLY A 23 -7.43 -0.66 5.16
N PRO A 24 -7.81 -0.57 3.88
CA PRO A 24 -8.94 -1.32 3.31
C PRO A 24 -8.81 -2.84 3.53
N SER A 25 -7.62 -3.41 3.36
CA SER A 25 -7.34 -4.82 3.66
C SER A 25 -7.71 -5.21 5.10
N ALA A 26 -7.29 -4.41 6.09
CA ALA A 26 -7.59 -4.65 7.50
C ALA A 26 -9.08 -4.46 7.81
N ILE A 27 -9.73 -3.49 7.17
CA ILE A 27 -11.18 -3.26 7.30
C ILE A 27 -11.96 -4.45 6.77
N SER A 28 -11.61 -4.98 5.60
CA SER A 28 -12.26 -6.16 5.04
C SER A 28 -12.05 -7.41 5.88
N LEU A 29 -10.85 -7.59 6.45
CA LEU A 29 -10.62 -8.71 7.38
C LEU A 29 -11.44 -8.55 8.65
N SER A 30 -11.49 -7.36 9.24
CA SER A 30 -12.35 -7.07 10.41
C SER A 30 -13.83 -7.37 10.11
N TYR A 31 -14.32 -7.01 8.92
CA TYR A 31 -15.69 -7.33 8.50
C TYR A 31 -15.97 -8.84 8.49
N LEU A 32 -15.07 -9.65 7.93
CA LEU A 32 -15.20 -11.10 7.92
C LEU A 32 -15.07 -11.71 9.33
N LEU A 33 -14.16 -11.20 10.15
CA LEU A 33 -13.96 -11.66 11.54
C LEU A 33 -15.10 -11.21 12.47
N HIS A 34 -15.83 -10.16 12.12
CA HIS A 34 -17.05 -9.71 12.81
C HIS A 34 -18.27 -10.63 12.52
N GLY A 35 -18.08 -11.68 11.71
CA GLY A 35 -19.10 -12.69 11.41
C GLY A 35 -19.88 -12.45 10.13
N HIS A 36 -19.50 -11.48 9.30
CA HIS A 36 -20.14 -11.31 7.98
C HIS A 36 -19.61 -12.36 7.01
N ARG A 37 -20.51 -13.18 6.47
CA ARG A 37 -20.21 -14.35 5.65
C ARG A 37 -20.74 -14.18 4.23
N PRO A 38 -19.87 -14.27 3.19
CA PRO A 38 -20.29 -14.25 1.80
C PRO A 38 -20.83 -15.61 1.36
N TYR A 39 -21.92 -15.59 0.61
CA TYR A 39 -22.59 -16.75 0.01
C TYR A 39 -22.79 -16.51 -1.48
N PHE A 40 -22.58 -17.54 -2.29
CA PHE A 40 -22.93 -17.48 -3.71
C PHE A 40 -24.43 -17.24 -3.88
N ASN A 41 -24.81 -16.24 -4.67
CA ASN A 41 -26.21 -15.84 -4.87
C ASN A 41 -26.91 -16.57 -6.03
N GLY A 42 -26.22 -17.46 -6.74
CA GLY A 42 -26.77 -18.24 -7.86
C GLY A 42 -26.72 -17.56 -9.22
N HIS A 43 -26.21 -16.33 -9.33
CA HIS A 43 -26.02 -15.68 -10.63
C HIS A 43 -24.92 -16.38 -11.44
N ALA A 44 -25.16 -16.59 -12.74
CA ALA A 44 -24.18 -17.21 -13.62
C ALA A 44 -22.99 -16.26 -13.86
N HIS A 45 -21.77 -16.80 -13.81
CA HIS A 45 -20.55 -16.11 -14.20
C HIS A 45 -20.21 -16.40 -15.67
N SER A 46 -19.45 -15.50 -16.31
CA SER A 46 -18.93 -15.69 -17.68
C SER A 46 -18.06 -16.95 -17.79
N ASN A 47 -17.24 -17.21 -16.78
CA ASN A 47 -16.56 -18.47 -16.52
C ASN A 47 -17.55 -19.55 -16.03
N SER A 48 -17.96 -20.42 -16.95
CA SER A 48 -18.87 -21.53 -16.65
C SER A 48 -18.29 -22.53 -15.65
N MET A 49 -16.96 -22.76 -15.67
CA MET A 49 -16.30 -23.69 -14.75
C MET A 49 -16.39 -23.19 -13.31
N LEU A 50 -16.17 -21.90 -13.06
CA LEU A 50 -16.32 -21.33 -11.72
C LEU A 50 -17.77 -21.45 -11.23
N THR A 51 -18.75 -21.22 -12.12
CA THR A 51 -20.18 -21.39 -11.80
C THR A 51 -20.49 -22.85 -11.43
N GLU A 52 -19.94 -23.82 -12.15
CA GLU A 52 -20.09 -25.26 -11.85
C GLU A 52 -19.43 -25.64 -10.52
N LYS A 53 -18.24 -25.11 -10.22
CA LYS A 53 -17.55 -25.34 -8.93
C LYS A 53 -18.32 -24.80 -7.73
N LEU A 54 -19.07 -23.70 -7.92
CA LEU A 54 -19.92 -23.09 -6.89
C LEU A 54 -21.32 -23.71 -6.83
N HIS A 55 -21.72 -24.47 -7.87
CA HIS A 55 -23.04 -25.09 -7.97
C HIS A 55 -23.25 -26.08 -6.81
N ASP A 56 -24.47 -26.14 -6.28
CA ASP A 56 -24.88 -26.96 -5.13
C ASP A 56 -24.23 -26.66 -3.77
N SER A 57 -23.26 -25.73 -3.68
CA SER A 57 -22.69 -25.34 -2.40
C SER A 57 -23.67 -24.47 -1.60
N LYS A 58 -23.99 -24.91 -0.37
CA LYS A 58 -24.85 -24.19 0.58
C LYS A 58 -24.06 -23.48 1.69
N THR A 59 -22.74 -23.61 1.69
CA THR A 59 -21.86 -23.05 2.71
C THR A 59 -21.30 -21.70 2.26
N SER A 60 -20.92 -20.86 3.23
CA SER A 60 -20.23 -19.61 2.94
C SER A 60 -18.93 -19.89 2.17
N ILE A 61 -18.54 -18.97 1.27
CA ILE A 61 -17.24 -19.03 0.57
C ILE A 61 -16.07 -19.15 1.56
N VAL A 62 -16.20 -18.54 2.76
CA VAL A 62 -15.19 -18.64 3.83
C VAL A 62 -14.95 -20.08 4.27
N ASN A 63 -15.91 -20.99 4.12
CA ASN A 63 -15.81 -22.38 4.56
C ASN A 63 -15.65 -23.36 3.38
N GLN A 64 -15.32 -22.86 2.20
CA GLN A 64 -15.10 -23.68 1.01
C GLN A 64 -13.60 -23.90 0.76
N ASP A 65 -13.30 -24.85 -0.14
CA ASP A 65 -11.95 -25.11 -0.61
C ASP A 65 -11.52 -24.00 -1.57
N LEU A 66 -10.72 -23.06 -1.08
CA LEU A 66 -10.25 -21.92 -1.85
C LEU A 66 -9.23 -22.33 -2.92
N GLU A 67 -8.50 -23.42 -2.74
CA GLU A 67 -7.57 -23.93 -3.75
C GLU A 67 -8.37 -24.44 -4.95
N PHE A 68 -9.34 -25.32 -4.71
CA PHE A 68 -10.24 -25.83 -5.74
C PHE A 68 -11.00 -24.71 -6.47
N LEU A 69 -11.55 -23.74 -5.74
CA LEU A 69 -12.29 -22.64 -6.36
C LEU A 69 -11.42 -21.71 -7.20
N SER A 70 -10.12 -21.58 -6.88
CA SER A 70 -9.23 -20.65 -7.57
C SER A 70 -8.56 -21.25 -8.81
N GLU A 71 -8.62 -22.57 -9.03
CA GLU A 71 -7.90 -23.18 -10.16
C GLU A 71 -8.37 -22.66 -11.52
N GLY A 72 -7.42 -22.30 -12.37
CA GLY A 72 -7.67 -21.82 -13.72
C GLY A 72 -8.11 -20.35 -13.81
N LEU A 73 -8.14 -19.63 -12.69
CA LEU A 73 -8.36 -18.18 -12.71
C LEU A 73 -7.05 -17.46 -13.05
N GLU A 74 -7.14 -16.53 -14.00
CA GLU A 74 -6.04 -15.67 -14.43
C GLU A 74 -6.42 -14.20 -14.23
N GLY A 75 -5.44 -13.35 -13.96
CA GLY A 75 -5.68 -11.92 -13.82
C GLY A 75 -4.46 -11.13 -13.35
N ARG A 76 -4.71 -9.94 -12.79
CA ARG A 76 -3.66 -8.96 -12.44
C ARG A 76 -3.08 -9.10 -11.03
N SER A 77 -3.52 -10.09 -10.24
CA SER A 77 -2.91 -10.43 -8.96
C SER A 77 -2.09 -11.72 -9.09
N PRO A 78 -0.93 -11.82 -8.40
CA PRO A 78 -0.19 -13.07 -8.31
C PRO A 78 -0.83 -14.08 -7.34
N ASN A 79 -1.84 -13.66 -6.54
CA ASN A 79 -2.42 -14.49 -5.48
C ASN A 79 -3.76 -15.11 -5.93
N PRO A 80 -3.91 -16.44 -5.88
CA PRO A 80 -5.08 -17.13 -6.40
C PRO A 80 -6.39 -16.75 -5.68
N VAL A 81 -6.37 -16.59 -4.36
CA VAL A 81 -7.59 -16.18 -3.61
C VAL A 81 -8.00 -14.75 -3.93
N ALA A 82 -7.05 -13.87 -4.24
CA ALA A 82 -7.36 -12.52 -4.72
C ALA A 82 -8.01 -12.54 -6.11
N LEU A 83 -7.61 -13.45 -6.99
CA LEU A 83 -8.26 -13.65 -8.29
C LEU A 83 -9.67 -14.23 -8.14
N LEU A 84 -9.85 -15.21 -7.25
CA LEU A 84 -11.15 -15.77 -6.90
C LEU A 84 -12.09 -14.68 -6.37
N TRP A 85 -11.61 -13.90 -5.40
CA TRP A 85 -12.38 -12.80 -4.83
C TRP A 85 -12.79 -11.78 -5.90
N ASP A 86 -11.85 -11.32 -6.73
CA ASP A 86 -12.13 -10.34 -7.78
C ASP A 86 -13.13 -10.88 -8.81
N SER A 87 -13.02 -12.17 -9.19
CA SER A 87 -13.95 -12.82 -10.11
C SER A 87 -15.37 -12.92 -9.56
N LEU A 88 -15.52 -13.13 -8.24
CA LEU A 88 -16.82 -13.22 -7.58
C LEU A 88 -17.47 -11.85 -7.37
N VAL A 89 -16.69 -10.84 -7.00
CA VAL A 89 -17.23 -9.50 -6.66
C VAL A 89 -17.36 -8.60 -7.89
N HIS A 90 -16.40 -8.68 -8.81
CA HIS A 90 -16.37 -7.88 -10.03
C HIS A 90 -16.15 -8.78 -11.28
N PRO A 91 -17.14 -9.60 -11.67
CA PRO A 91 -17.02 -10.47 -12.84
C PRO A 91 -16.59 -9.69 -14.09
N ASP A 92 -15.55 -10.17 -14.77
CA ASP A 92 -15.00 -9.59 -16.02
C ASP A 92 -14.48 -8.13 -15.88
N ALA A 93 -14.12 -7.68 -14.68
CA ALA A 93 -13.63 -6.31 -14.45
C ALA A 93 -12.39 -5.95 -15.28
N ASP A 94 -11.52 -6.93 -15.58
CA ASP A 94 -10.34 -6.74 -16.42
C ASP A 94 -10.68 -6.56 -17.91
N LEU A 95 -11.87 -7.00 -18.33
CA LEU A 95 -12.44 -6.73 -19.65
C LEU A 95 -13.20 -5.39 -19.70
N GLY A 96 -13.24 -4.67 -18.57
CA GLY A 96 -13.96 -3.41 -18.43
C GLY A 96 -15.46 -3.56 -18.18
N ALA A 97 -15.93 -4.76 -17.83
CA ALA A 97 -17.32 -4.99 -17.47
C ALA A 97 -17.65 -4.45 -16.07
N GLU A 98 -18.91 -4.09 -15.88
CA GLU A 98 -19.48 -3.63 -14.60
C GLU A 98 -20.59 -4.58 -14.15
N ASN A 99 -20.29 -5.89 -14.15
CA ASN A 99 -21.25 -6.91 -13.76
C ASN A 99 -21.52 -6.86 -12.25
N PRO A 100 -22.75 -7.23 -11.81
CA PRO A 100 -23.07 -7.30 -10.39
C PRO A 100 -22.30 -8.42 -9.70
N SER A 101 -22.08 -8.25 -8.38
CA SER A 101 -21.47 -9.26 -7.53
C SER A 101 -22.26 -10.57 -7.52
N MET A 102 -21.54 -11.69 -7.52
CA MET A 102 -22.07 -13.04 -7.32
C MET A 102 -22.28 -13.39 -5.84
N LEU A 103 -22.00 -12.46 -4.93
CA LEU A 103 -22.07 -12.69 -3.50
C LEU A 103 -23.27 -12.01 -2.87
N SER A 104 -23.85 -12.70 -1.90
CA SER A 104 -24.81 -12.19 -0.93
C SER A 104 -24.23 -12.35 0.47
N TRP A 105 -24.64 -11.49 1.40
CA TRP A 105 -24.04 -11.42 2.74
C TRP A 105 -25.03 -11.85 3.82
N LYS A 106 -24.52 -12.55 4.83
CA LYS A 106 -25.25 -12.87 6.06
C LYS A 106 -24.36 -12.55 7.26
N HIS A 107 -24.94 -12.01 8.33
CA HIS A 107 -24.22 -11.79 9.58
C HIS A 107 -24.48 -12.96 10.53
N GLU A 108 -23.43 -13.71 10.83
CA GLU A 108 -23.43 -14.93 11.64
C GLU A 108 -22.54 -14.72 12.86
N LEU A 109 -23.14 -14.24 13.96
CA LEU A 109 -22.41 -13.85 15.18
C LEU A 109 -21.69 -15.02 15.87
N ASP A 110 -22.16 -16.25 15.69
CA ASP A 110 -21.52 -17.47 16.18
C ASP A 110 -20.20 -17.76 15.47
N GLN A 111 -20.01 -17.17 14.28
CA GLN A 111 -18.80 -17.28 13.48
C GLN A 111 -17.81 -16.14 13.74
N ALA A 112 -18.17 -15.17 14.60
CA ALA A 112 -17.32 -14.03 14.91
C ALA A 112 -16.10 -14.45 15.76
N LYS A 113 -14.95 -13.83 15.49
CA LYS A 113 -13.70 -14.03 16.23
C LYS A 113 -13.31 -12.73 16.91
N SER A 114 -12.87 -12.80 18.16
CA SER A 114 -12.44 -11.60 18.88
C SER A 114 -11.19 -11.04 18.18
N HIS A 115 -11.21 -9.75 17.86
CA HIS A 115 -10.08 -9.14 17.17
C HIS A 115 -9.95 -7.65 17.50
N VAL A 116 -8.76 -7.11 17.26
CA VAL A 116 -8.45 -5.69 17.36
C VAL A 116 -7.66 -5.21 16.15
N VAL A 117 -8.01 -4.04 15.63
CA VAL A 117 -7.34 -3.36 14.52
C VAL A 117 -6.59 -2.15 15.05
N LEU A 118 -5.27 -2.13 14.88
CA LEU A 118 -4.38 -1.09 15.40
C LEU A 118 -3.89 -0.21 14.25
N GLY A 119 -4.21 1.09 14.29
CA GLY A 119 -3.84 2.03 13.23
C GLY A 119 -3.18 3.29 13.75
N LYS A 120 -2.15 3.78 13.04
CA LYS A 120 -1.47 5.06 13.36
C LYS A 120 -2.39 6.28 13.22
N MET A 121 -3.50 6.14 12.50
CA MET A 121 -4.48 7.19 12.18
C MET A 121 -5.90 6.64 12.28
N LYS A 122 -6.90 7.41 11.82
CA LYS A 122 -8.27 6.92 11.59
C LYS A 122 -8.32 5.79 10.54
N PRO A 123 -9.43 5.02 10.45
CA PRO A 123 -9.56 3.96 9.44
C PRO A 123 -9.39 4.45 8.00
N GLY A 124 -8.74 3.65 7.17
CA GLY A 124 -8.40 3.98 5.78
C GLY A 124 -6.91 3.90 5.45
N GLY A 125 -6.04 3.71 6.45
CA GLY A 125 -4.61 3.51 6.23
C GLY A 125 -3.96 4.68 5.46
N ALA A 126 -3.21 4.38 4.40
CA ALA A 126 -2.52 5.40 3.60
C ALA A 126 -3.45 6.49 3.03
N TRP A 127 -4.72 6.17 2.79
CA TRP A 127 -5.71 7.12 2.27
C TRP A 127 -6.01 8.26 3.25
N GLN A 128 -5.76 8.08 4.54
CA GLN A 128 -5.84 9.18 5.51
C GLN A 128 -4.70 10.20 5.34
N ASN A 129 -3.60 9.85 4.68
CA ASN A 129 -2.54 10.80 4.33
C ASN A 129 -2.70 11.36 2.90
N MET A 130 -3.81 11.06 2.23
CA MET A 130 -4.11 11.60 0.91
C MET A 130 -5.26 12.60 1.08
N GLU A 131 -4.96 13.87 0.87
CA GLU A 131 -5.96 14.93 0.84
C GLU A 131 -6.27 15.28 -0.63
N GLY A 132 -7.20 16.21 -0.82
CA GLY A 132 -7.42 16.83 -2.12
C GLY A 132 -8.46 16.19 -3.05
N SER A 133 -8.51 16.81 -4.23
CA SER A 133 -9.38 16.49 -5.37
C SER A 133 -8.74 15.51 -6.36
N MET A 134 -7.52 15.02 -6.07
CA MET A 134 -6.82 14.06 -6.93
C MET A 134 -7.69 12.84 -7.18
N GLN A 135 -7.83 12.47 -8.45
CA GLN A 135 -8.62 11.32 -8.83
C GLN A 135 -7.87 10.02 -8.56
N THR A 136 -8.60 8.98 -8.18
CA THR A 136 -8.06 7.63 -8.07
C THR A 136 -7.55 7.16 -9.43
N LEU A 137 -6.58 6.25 -9.41
CA LEU A 137 -6.22 5.49 -10.61
C LEU A 137 -7.30 4.44 -10.90
N SER A 138 -7.72 3.69 -9.89
CA SER A 138 -8.78 2.69 -10.06
C SER A 138 -10.14 3.35 -10.31
N GLN A 139 -11.03 2.62 -10.97
CA GLN A 139 -12.44 2.97 -11.00
C GLN A 139 -13.05 2.94 -9.60
N ASN A 140 -14.09 3.73 -9.37
CA ASN A 140 -14.74 3.87 -8.07
C ASN A 140 -15.27 2.54 -7.51
N GLY A 141 -15.85 1.67 -8.36
CA GLY A 141 -16.30 0.33 -7.94
C GLY A 141 -15.15 -0.54 -7.43
N TRP A 142 -13.95 -0.40 -7.98
CA TRP A 142 -12.77 -1.18 -7.55
C TRP A 142 -12.19 -0.70 -6.20
N MET A 143 -12.73 0.38 -5.64
CA MET A 143 -12.34 0.92 -4.34
C MET A 143 -13.29 0.47 -3.22
N GLU A 144 -14.35 -0.25 -3.54
CA GLU A 144 -15.37 -0.64 -2.59
C GLU A 144 -14.93 -1.75 -1.64
N LEU A 145 -15.56 -1.77 -0.48
CA LEU A 145 -15.42 -2.76 0.57
C LEU A 145 -16.66 -3.66 0.59
N PRO A 146 -16.55 -4.86 1.19
CA PRO A 146 -17.63 -5.84 1.24
C PRO A 146 -19.00 -5.26 1.63
N ASP A 147 -20.05 -5.65 0.92
CA ASP A 147 -21.46 -5.33 1.26
C ASP A 147 -21.84 -3.83 1.30
N LEU A 148 -20.96 -2.92 0.85
CA LEU A 148 -21.30 -1.51 0.66
C LEU A 148 -20.73 -0.98 -0.65
N PRO A 149 -21.47 -1.07 -1.76
CA PRO A 149 -20.99 -0.59 -3.05
C PRO A 149 -20.60 0.89 -3.01
N PHE A 150 -19.41 1.23 -3.49
CA PHE A 150 -18.85 2.58 -3.36
C PHE A 150 -19.74 3.62 -4.04
N ARG A 151 -20.26 3.28 -5.22
CA ARG A 151 -21.15 4.16 -6.01
C ARG A 151 -22.41 4.54 -5.25
N HIS A 152 -22.99 3.59 -4.51
CA HIS A 152 -24.18 3.85 -3.70
C HIS A 152 -23.86 4.82 -2.56
N TRP A 153 -22.75 4.60 -1.84
CA TRP A 153 -22.30 5.53 -0.80
C TRP A 153 -22.04 6.93 -1.37
N LEU A 154 -21.35 7.02 -2.51
CA LEU A 154 -21.00 8.29 -3.15
C LEU A 154 -22.26 9.07 -3.58
N ALA A 155 -23.23 8.39 -4.18
CA ALA A 155 -24.51 8.98 -4.60
C ALA A 155 -25.31 9.55 -3.41
N LYS A 156 -25.25 8.90 -2.24
CA LYS A 156 -25.91 9.37 -1.02
C LYS A 156 -25.25 10.64 -0.46
N ARG A 157 -23.93 10.74 -0.57
CA ARG A 157 -23.14 11.88 -0.07
C ARG A 157 -23.31 13.11 -0.96
N HIS A 158 -23.15 12.93 -2.27
CA HIS A 158 -23.18 14.02 -3.24
C HIS A 158 -24.52 14.01 -3.97
N ARG A 159 -25.55 14.64 -3.37
CA ARG A 159 -26.95 14.56 -3.84
C ARG A 159 -27.20 14.95 -5.31
N ARG A 160 -26.25 15.54 -6.05
CA ARG A 160 -26.38 15.97 -7.47
C ARG A 160 -25.01 16.23 -8.14
N LEU A 161 -24.12 15.26 -8.26
CA LEU A 161 -22.94 15.40 -9.13
C LEU A 161 -23.12 14.62 -10.43
N ASP A 162 -22.67 15.23 -11.53
CA ASP A 162 -22.62 14.63 -12.86
C ASP A 162 -21.67 13.43 -12.82
N PHE A 163 -22.20 12.21 -12.99
CA PHE A 163 -21.46 10.93 -12.95
C PHE A 163 -20.59 10.72 -14.20
N SER A 164 -20.08 11.79 -14.83
CA SER A 164 -19.28 11.68 -16.06
C SER A 164 -17.93 10.99 -15.83
N SER A 165 -17.44 10.95 -14.57
CA SER A 165 -16.23 10.25 -14.18
C SER A 165 -16.53 8.98 -13.37
N ASN A 166 -16.09 7.83 -13.89
CA ASN A 166 -16.11 6.55 -13.16
C ASN A 166 -15.03 6.45 -12.06
N ARG A 167 -14.31 7.53 -11.75
CA ARG A 167 -13.25 7.57 -10.72
C ARG A 167 -13.66 8.49 -9.56
N ALA A 168 -13.21 8.14 -8.36
CA ALA A 168 -13.46 8.89 -7.13
C ALA A 168 -12.28 9.82 -6.82
N THR A 169 -12.46 10.79 -5.92
CA THR A 169 -11.31 11.53 -5.37
C THR A 169 -10.65 10.73 -4.24
N THR A 170 -9.38 10.98 -3.96
CA THR A 170 -8.67 10.47 -2.77
C THR A 170 -9.43 10.82 -1.49
N GLY A 171 -10.00 12.04 -1.42
CA GLY A 171 -10.86 12.49 -0.33
C GLY A 171 -12.14 11.67 -0.18
N ASP A 172 -12.82 11.30 -1.28
CA ASP A 172 -14.00 10.44 -1.23
C ASP A 172 -13.65 9.03 -0.72
N VAL A 173 -12.54 8.45 -1.19
CA VAL A 173 -12.08 7.12 -0.74
C VAL A 173 -11.75 7.10 0.74
N ARG A 174 -11.06 8.13 1.22
CA ARG A 174 -10.76 8.30 2.65
C ARG A 174 -12.04 8.37 3.49
N ASP A 175 -12.97 9.24 3.10
CA ASP A 175 -14.23 9.44 3.83
C ASP A 175 -15.07 8.15 3.80
N TYR A 176 -15.09 7.43 2.67
CA TYR A 176 -15.77 6.15 2.53
C TYR A 176 -15.24 5.08 3.49
N TYR A 177 -13.92 4.91 3.61
CA TYR A 177 -13.36 3.88 4.51
C TYR A 177 -13.57 4.21 5.99
N GLU A 178 -13.55 5.48 6.36
CA GLU A 178 -13.88 5.89 7.73
C GLU A 178 -15.36 5.62 8.04
N GLU A 179 -16.27 6.04 7.14
CA GLU A 179 -17.72 5.85 7.32
C GLU A 179 -18.15 4.39 7.19
N TYR A 180 -17.43 3.56 6.42
CA TYR A 180 -17.69 2.13 6.30
C TYR A 180 -17.58 1.42 7.65
N VAL A 181 -16.53 1.74 8.43
CA VAL A 181 -16.31 1.15 9.77
C VAL A 181 -17.47 1.45 10.71
N GLU A 182 -18.03 2.65 10.64
CA GLU A 182 -19.21 3.05 11.42
C GLU A 182 -20.48 2.37 10.88
N ALA A 183 -20.69 2.38 9.56
CA ALA A 183 -21.88 1.83 8.91
C ALA A 183 -22.03 0.31 9.12
N MET A 184 -20.91 -0.41 9.21
CA MET A 184 -20.87 -1.86 9.42
C MET A 184 -20.75 -2.27 10.89
N GLY A 185 -20.80 -1.31 11.83
CA GLY A 185 -20.75 -1.62 13.26
C GLY A 185 -19.40 -2.13 13.75
N LEU A 186 -18.31 -1.90 13.00
CA LEU A 186 -16.98 -2.44 13.31
C LEU A 186 -16.20 -1.60 14.33
N ARG A 187 -16.71 -0.42 14.70
CA ARG A 187 -15.97 0.61 15.43
C ARG A 187 -15.30 0.13 16.72
N GLU A 188 -15.93 -0.79 17.45
CA GLU A 188 -15.39 -1.30 18.72
C GLU A 188 -14.04 -2.03 18.58
N HIS A 189 -13.80 -2.63 17.40
CA HIS A 189 -12.56 -3.34 17.07
C HIS A 189 -11.42 -2.39 16.68
N PHE A 190 -11.71 -1.14 16.32
CA PHE A 190 -10.70 -0.20 15.82
C PHE A 190 -10.11 0.66 16.93
N LYS A 191 -8.78 0.68 16.99
CA LYS A 191 -7.99 1.50 17.91
C LYS A 191 -7.18 2.52 17.12
N ASP A 192 -7.75 3.70 16.94
CA ASP A 192 -7.12 4.81 16.22
C ASP A 192 -5.92 5.36 16.99
N TYR A 193 -4.94 5.89 16.26
CA TYR A 193 -3.72 6.49 16.80
C TYR A 193 -2.87 5.54 17.67
N HIS A 194 -3.02 4.22 17.47
CA HIS A 194 -2.22 3.19 18.10
C HIS A 194 -1.04 2.83 17.19
N THR A 195 0.16 3.13 17.65
CA THR A 195 1.41 2.77 16.97
C THR A 195 2.00 1.53 17.63
N VAL A 196 2.10 0.46 16.86
CA VAL A 196 2.81 -0.77 17.28
C VAL A 196 4.31 -0.51 17.26
N THR A 197 5.00 -0.89 18.32
CA THR A 197 6.45 -0.72 18.49
C THR A 197 7.20 -2.04 18.62
N ALA A 198 6.51 -3.13 18.99
CA ALA A 198 7.10 -4.46 19.05
C ALA A 198 6.05 -5.55 18.79
N VAL A 199 6.40 -6.52 17.96
CA VAL A 199 5.71 -7.81 17.80
C VAL A 199 6.73 -8.91 18.05
N GLN A 200 6.48 -9.75 19.05
CA GLN A 200 7.42 -10.80 19.45
C GLN A 200 6.70 -12.04 19.99
N LYS A 201 7.37 -13.18 19.95
CA LYS A 201 6.85 -14.42 20.54
C LYS A 201 6.98 -14.37 22.06
N LEU A 202 5.89 -14.72 22.73
CA LEU A 202 5.80 -14.95 24.16
C LEU A 202 5.67 -16.46 24.39
N PHE A 203 6.73 -17.05 24.93
CA PHE A 203 6.77 -18.46 25.29
C PHE A 203 6.27 -18.64 26.71
N CYS A 204 5.37 -19.59 26.93
CA CYS A 204 5.00 -19.98 28.29
C CYS A 204 6.25 -20.50 29.02
N THR A 205 6.60 -19.92 30.16
CA THR A 205 7.66 -20.43 31.03
C THR A 205 7.01 -21.05 32.28
N ASN A 206 7.63 -22.07 32.87
CA ASN A 206 7.11 -22.61 34.13
C ASN A 206 7.31 -21.55 35.21
N SER A 207 6.30 -21.34 36.08
CA SER A 207 6.38 -20.39 37.20
C SER A 207 7.34 -20.83 38.33
N CYS A 208 8.03 -21.96 38.17
CA CYS A 208 9.14 -22.32 39.03
C CYS A 208 10.40 -21.56 38.58
N ALA A 209 10.71 -20.49 39.32
CA ALA A 209 12.08 -20.06 39.42
C ALA A 209 12.86 -21.17 40.12
N ASP A 210 14.00 -21.54 39.58
CA ASP A 210 14.90 -22.41 40.31
C ASP A 210 15.22 -21.77 41.68
N CYS A 211 15.35 -22.60 42.71
CA CYS A 211 15.58 -22.10 44.07
C CYS A 211 17.04 -21.71 44.32
N GLU A 212 17.95 -22.00 43.37
CA GLU A 212 19.40 -21.80 43.50
C GLU A 212 19.94 -20.63 42.66
N SER A 213 19.33 -20.34 41.50
CA SER A 213 19.74 -19.32 40.51
C SER A 213 18.79 -18.11 40.49
N GLY A 214 17.52 -18.29 40.89
CA GLY A 214 16.44 -17.34 40.68
C GLY A 214 16.01 -17.20 39.21
N GLU A 215 16.46 -18.09 38.33
CA GLU A 215 16.12 -18.07 36.91
C GLU A 215 14.82 -18.83 36.67
N VAL A 216 13.95 -18.27 35.82
CA VAL A 216 12.70 -18.94 35.45
C VAL A 216 13.03 -20.11 34.54
N GLU A 217 12.71 -21.33 34.96
CA GLU A 217 12.99 -22.49 34.12
C GLU A 217 12.12 -22.45 32.85
N PRO A 218 12.72 -22.63 31.67
CA PRO A 218 11.94 -22.88 30.48
C PRO A 218 11.12 -24.16 30.71
N CYS A 219 9.83 -24.08 30.38
CA CYS A 219 8.87 -25.18 30.37
C CYS A 219 9.35 -26.47 29.68
N CYS A 220 10.32 -26.40 28.75
CA CYS A 220 10.96 -27.54 28.15
C CYS A 220 12.41 -27.23 27.67
N GLN A 221 13.23 -28.27 27.55
CA GLN A 221 14.64 -28.18 27.14
C GLN A 221 14.84 -27.71 25.68
N ASN A 222 13.80 -27.78 24.84
CA ASN A 222 13.85 -27.47 23.41
C ASN A 222 12.70 -26.51 23.00
N ILE A 223 12.78 -25.25 23.42
CA ILE A 223 11.82 -24.16 23.06
C ILE A 223 11.65 -24.01 21.51
N ARG A 224 12.58 -24.54 20.71
CA ARG A 224 12.72 -24.23 19.29
C ARG A 224 11.87 -25.04 18.31
N GLN A 225 11.31 -26.20 18.67
CA GLN A 225 10.72 -27.09 17.65
C GLN A 225 9.23 -27.41 17.79
N ASN A 226 8.59 -27.25 18.96
CA ASN A 226 7.15 -27.54 19.15
C ASN A 226 6.56 -26.85 20.40
N HIS A 227 7.11 -25.70 20.81
CA HIS A 227 6.67 -25.05 22.05
C HIS A 227 5.49 -24.12 21.79
N HIS A 228 4.38 -24.31 22.52
CA HIS A 228 3.23 -23.42 22.43
C HIS A 228 3.62 -21.98 22.78
N PHE A 229 3.32 -21.04 21.90
CA PHE A 229 3.61 -19.62 22.10
C PHE A 229 2.40 -18.79 21.70
N LEU A 230 2.33 -17.58 22.26
CA LEU A 230 1.44 -16.53 21.80
C LEU A 230 2.30 -15.40 21.24
N TRP A 231 1.71 -14.55 20.42
CA TRP A 231 2.31 -13.29 20.04
C TRP A 231 1.97 -12.22 21.07
N GLU A 232 2.97 -11.43 21.43
CA GLU A 232 2.83 -10.21 22.21
C GLU A 232 2.98 -9.02 21.26
N VAL A 233 1.98 -8.14 21.25
CA VAL A 233 1.95 -6.92 20.44
C VAL A 233 1.90 -5.71 21.36
N ARG A 234 2.97 -4.92 21.36
CA ARG A 234 3.12 -3.73 22.20
C ARG A 234 3.21 -2.46 21.38
N GLY A 235 2.83 -1.35 22.00
CA GLY A 235 2.84 -0.05 21.37
C GLY A 235 2.30 1.04 22.27
N TYR A 236 2.07 2.20 21.67
CA TYR A 236 1.48 3.34 22.37
C TYR A 236 0.32 3.96 21.57
N LYS A 237 -0.65 4.50 22.29
CA LYS A 237 -1.70 5.38 21.78
C LYS A 237 -1.24 6.84 21.91
N THR A 238 -1.44 7.64 20.87
CA THR A 238 -1.23 9.10 20.93
C THR A 238 -2.51 9.77 21.42
N LEU A 239 -2.47 10.46 22.57
CA LEU A 239 -3.67 11.04 23.21
C LEU A 239 -4.08 12.40 22.63
N ALA A 240 -3.11 13.19 22.17
CA ALA A 240 -3.31 14.46 21.48
C ALA A 240 -2.76 14.39 20.05
N PRO A 241 -3.44 13.69 19.12
CA PRO A 241 -3.02 13.71 17.73
C PRO A 241 -3.17 15.13 17.16
N PRO A 242 -2.28 15.57 16.25
CA PRO A 242 -2.43 16.87 15.60
C PRO A 242 -3.80 16.97 14.93
N LEU A 243 -4.57 18.02 15.27
CA LEU A 243 -5.86 18.32 14.65
C LEU A 243 -5.60 18.66 13.17
N ARG A 244 -6.39 18.08 12.26
CA ARG A 244 -6.40 18.52 10.85
C ARG A 244 -6.91 19.95 10.75
N SER A 245 -6.36 20.71 9.81
CA SER A 245 -6.93 22.00 9.40
C SER A 245 -8.38 21.79 8.93
N PRO A 246 -9.35 22.65 9.34
CA PRO A 246 -10.73 22.51 8.91
C PRO A 246 -10.88 22.67 7.40
N ARG A 247 -11.71 21.82 6.78
CA ARG A 247 -12.27 22.09 5.44
C ARG A 247 -13.21 23.29 5.55
N GLU A 248 -12.90 24.42 4.91
CA GLU A 248 -13.96 25.35 4.52
C GLU A 248 -14.79 24.66 3.44
N SER A 249 -15.98 24.18 3.80
CA SER A 249 -16.97 23.74 2.84
C SER A 249 -17.39 24.95 2.02
N GLY A 250 -16.82 25.10 0.82
CA GLY A 250 -17.23 26.11 -0.15
C GLY A 250 -18.64 25.85 -0.66
N THR A 251 -19.66 26.22 0.13
CA THR A 251 -20.97 26.54 -0.43
C THR A 251 -20.82 27.87 -1.16
N GLN A 252 -20.47 27.82 -2.44
CA GLN A 252 -20.76 28.93 -3.35
C GLN A 252 -22.28 29.06 -3.45
N GLU A 253 -22.85 29.93 -2.61
CA GLU A 253 -24.17 30.50 -2.87
C GLU A 253 -24.08 31.25 -4.20
N THR A 254 -24.56 30.62 -5.27
CA THR A 254 -24.84 31.29 -6.52
C THR A 254 -25.90 32.36 -6.25
N ARG A 255 -25.49 33.62 -6.19
CA ARG A 255 -26.39 34.77 -6.21
C ARG A 255 -27.22 34.71 -7.49
N GLY A 256 -28.51 34.39 -7.32
CA GLY A 256 -29.51 34.45 -8.38
C GLY A 256 -29.58 35.84 -8.98
N SER A 257 -29.39 35.92 -10.30
CA SER A 257 -29.85 37.05 -11.10
C SER A 257 -31.08 36.61 -11.87
N SER A 258 -32.21 37.14 -11.43
CA SER A 258 -33.54 36.95 -11.98
C SER A 258 -33.74 37.74 -13.27
N ILE A 259 -33.98 37.05 -14.39
CA ILE A 259 -34.69 37.46 -15.61
C ILE A 259 -35.24 36.13 -16.18
N GLY A 260 -36.50 35.86 -16.47
CA GLY A 260 -37.63 36.70 -16.85
C GLY A 260 -38.20 36.12 -18.16
N ASP A 261 -39.33 35.41 -18.04
CA ASP A 261 -40.32 35.03 -19.07
C ASP A 261 -39.95 34.14 -20.28
N GLY A 262 -40.90 33.26 -20.64
CA GLY A 262 -41.07 32.80 -22.03
C GLY A 262 -41.49 31.34 -22.24
N THR A 263 -42.73 31.00 -21.92
CA THR A 263 -43.71 30.18 -22.67
C THR A 263 -43.32 29.08 -23.71
N THR A 264 -44.20 28.05 -23.75
CA THR A 264 -44.65 27.16 -24.86
C THR A 264 -43.79 25.92 -25.18
N SER A 265 -44.28 24.71 -24.83
CA SER A 265 -45.00 23.70 -25.67
C SER A 265 -44.09 23.07 -26.74
N SER A 266 -44.03 21.78 -27.01
CA SER A 266 -44.98 20.65 -26.91
C SER A 266 -44.21 19.36 -27.27
N ASP A 267 -44.70 18.23 -26.76
CA ASP A 267 -44.79 16.88 -27.36
C ASP A 267 -43.92 16.55 -28.61
N GLU A 268 -43.18 15.44 -28.59
CA GLU A 268 -43.66 14.16 -29.16
C GLU A 268 -42.63 13.02 -29.05
N GLU A 269 -43.16 11.81 -28.90
CA GLU A 269 -42.52 10.49 -29.00
C GLU A 269 -41.90 10.26 -30.38
N PHE A 270 -40.90 9.38 -30.49
CA PHE A 270 -41.02 8.14 -31.30
C PHE A 270 -39.83 7.20 -31.06
N GLY A 271 -40.14 5.92 -30.97
CA GLY A 271 -39.21 4.81 -30.81
C GLY A 271 -38.49 4.39 -32.10
N PRO A 272 -37.79 3.24 -32.07
CA PRO A 272 -36.60 2.98 -32.88
C PRO A 272 -36.85 2.10 -34.11
N GLU A 273 -35.94 2.15 -35.07
CA GLU A 273 -35.84 1.15 -36.14
C GLU A 273 -34.39 0.67 -36.31
N ALA A 274 -34.29 -0.59 -36.71
CA ALA A 274 -33.14 -1.47 -36.62
C ALA A 274 -32.44 -1.70 -37.97
N ALA A 275 -31.28 -2.39 -37.87
CA ALA A 275 -30.71 -3.36 -38.81
C ALA A 275 -30.15 -2.86 -40.16
N ASP A 276 -28.87 -3.15 -40.39
CA ASP A 276 -28.41 -4.15 -41.38
C ASP A 276 -26.88 -4.32 -41.20
N SER A 277 -26.37 -5.53 -40.93
CA SER A 277 -25.85 -6.51 -41.89
C SER A 277 -24.72 -5.97 -42.78
N ASP A 278 -23.54 -6.61 -42.77
CA ASP A 278 -23.21 -7.64 -43.75
C ASP A 278 -21.77 -8.18 -43.58
N SER A 279 -21.62 -9.43 -44.03
CA SER A 279 -20.48 -10.25 -44.49
C SER A 279 -19.06 -9.64 -44.56
N GLY A 280 -17.96 -10.38 -44.48
CA GLY A 280 -17.71 -11.82 -44.53
C GLY A 280 -16.24 -12.13 -44.86
N SER A 281 -15.94 -13.43 -45.02
CA SER A 281 -14.71 -14.07 -45.56
C SER A 281 -13.43 -14.03 -44.70
N ARG A 282 -13.00 -15.16 -44.09
CA ARG A 282 -12.28 -16.34 -44.66
C ARG A 282 -10.98 -15.99 -45.39
N CYS A 283 -9.84 -16.42 -44.87
CA CYS A 283 -9.01 -17.45 -45.52
C CYS A 283 -7.84 -17.95 -44.66
N SER A 284 -7.65 -19.25 -44.79
CA SER A 284 -6.72 -20.25 -44.26
C SER A 284 -5.24 -20.18 -44.73
N GLY A 285 -4.39 -20.93 -44.01
CA GLY A 285 -3.11 -21.49 -44.47
C GLY A 285 -1.93 -20.99 -43.64
N GLY A 286 -0.98 -21.77 -43.10
CA GLY A 286 -0.54 -23.15 -43.24
C GLY A 286 0.87 -23.20 -42.59
N SER A 287 1.09 -24.04 -41.58
CA SER A 287 2.04 -25.17 -41.57
C SER A 287 3.53 -24.84 -41.77
N ALA A 288 4.37 -25.17 -40.78
CA ALA A 288 5.50 -26.11 -40.92
C ALA A 288 6.39 -26.16 -39.66
N ASP A 289 6.64 -27.39 -39.23
CA ASP A 289 7.60 -27.84 -38.21
C ASP A 289 9.06 -27.43 -38.46
N LYS A 290 9.86 -27.43 -37.37
CA LYS A 290 11.16 -28.14 -37.31
C LYS A 290 11.78 -28.17 -35.90
N ASP A 291 11.80 -29.38 -35.35
CA ASP A 291 12.88 -30.12 -34.69
C ASP A 291 13.98 -29.43 -33.84
N LEU A 292 14.00 -29.87 -32.58
CA LEU A 292 15.07 -30.57 -31.83
C LEU A 292 16.51 -30.03 -31.82
N GLY A 293 17.02 -29.85 -30.60
CA GLY A 293 18.43 -29.65 -30.29
C GLY A 293 18.71 -29.67 -28.78
N GLU A 294 18.73 -30.88 -28.22
CA GLU A 294 19.15 -31.22 -26.87
C GLU A 294 20.70 -31.18 -26.77
N VAL A 295 21.26 -30.55 -25.73
CA VAL A 295 22.66 -30.77 -25.32
C VAL A 295 22.79 -30.60 -23.80
N ASP A 296 22.93 -31.74 -23.11
CA ASP A 296 23.49 -31.84 -21.76
C ASP A 296 25.03 -31.80 -21.81
N VAL A 297 25.65 -31.44 -20.68
CA VAL A 297 26.77 -32.14 -20.00
C VAL A 297 27.64 -31.19 -19.14
N ASP A 298 27.59 -31.47 -17.83
CA ASP A 298 28.60 -31.43 -16.75
C ASP A 298 29.45 -30.17 -16.42
N GLY A 299 29.33 -29.74 -15.16
CA GLY A 299 30.21 -30.29 -14.11
C GLY A 299 31.33 -29.41 -13.52
N SER A 300 31.35 -29.38 -12.17
CA SER A 300 32.47 -29.06 -11.24
C SER A 300 32.74 -27.59 -10.90
N ALA A 301 33.37 -27.22 -9.77
CA ALA A 301 33.29 -27.57 -8.35
C ALA A 301 34.27 -26.62 -7.61
N LEU A 302 33.90 -26.19 -6.40
CA LEU A 302 34.78 -25.79 -5.27
C LEU A 302 35.87 -24.71 -5.46
N SER A 303 35.77 -23.62 -4.69
CA SER A 303 36.86 -23.32 -3.73
C SER A 303 36.37 -22.49 -2.54
N THR A 304 36.72 -22.99 -1.37
CA THR A 304 36.60 -22.42 -0.04
C THR A 304 37.81 -21.55 0.30
N SER A 305 37.64 -20.45 1.04
CA SER A 305 38.72 -19.87 1.84
C SER A 305 38.22 -19.34 3.18
N ARG A 306 38.74 -19.95 4.25
CA ARG A 306 38.66 -19.55 5.66
C ARG A 306 39.67 -18.43 5.95
N SER A 307 39.31 -17.50 6.84
CA SER A 307 40.25 -16.83 7.77
C SER A 307 39.42 -16.34 8.98
N SER A 308 39.50 -17.03 10.12
CA SER A 308 40.39 -16.80 11.27
C SER A 308 40.09 -15.54 12.10
N SER A 309 39.53 -15.81 13.27
CA SER A 309 39.36 -14.99 14.47
C SER A 309 40.59 -14.22 14.93
N LEU A 310 40.39 -13.02 15.49
CA LEU A 310 41.21 -12.46 16.57
C LEU A 310 40.33 -11.54 17.44
N GLY A 311 40.12 -11.96 18.69
CA GLY A 311 39.48 -11.14 19.72
C GLY A 311 40.44 -10.12 20.33
N ARG A 312 39.89 -9.01 20.81
CA ARG A 312 40.57 -8.17 21.80
C ARG A 312 39.57 -7.60 22.80
N LYS A 313 39.76 -8.00 24.05
CA LYS A 313 39.04 -7.58 25.26
C LYS A 313 39.41 -6.14 25.64
N SER A 314 38.39 -5.41 26.09
CA SER A 314 38.31 -4.59 27.30
C SER A 314 39.30 -3.44 27.52
N ARG A 315 38.75 -2.24 27.75
CA ARG A 315 39.08 -1.44 28.95
C ARG A 315 38.00 -0.39 29.22
N LYS A 316 37.20 -0.63 30.28
CA LYS A 316 36.47 0.39 31.03
C LYS A 316 37.49 1.19 31.85
N SER A 317 37.42 2.52 31.82
CA SER A 317 38.04 3.38 32.80
C SER A 317 36.98 4.25 33.47
N SER A 318 36.81 4.03 34.76
CA SER A 318 36.09 4.83 35.73
C SER A 318 36.83 6.12 36.09
N CYS A 319 36.13 7.25 36.21
CA CYS A 319 36.33 8.30 37.23
C CYS A 319 35.30 9.41 36.94
N SER A 320 34.27 9.56 37.77
CA SER A 320 34.20 10.37 38.99
C SER A 320 33.71 11.80 38.71
N SER A 321 32.52 12.04 39.23
CA SER A 321 31.81 13.29 39.47
C SER A 321 32.69 14.53 39.71
N SER A 322 32.37 15.60 39.00
CA SER A 322 32.43 16.96 39.56
C SER A 322 31.33 17.80 38.93
N SER A 323 30.40 18.20 39.78
CA SER A 323 29.35 19.18 39.57
C SER A 323 29.89 20.53 39.09
N SER A 324 29.30 21.07 38.03
CA SER A 324 29.18 22.52 37.84
C SER A 324 27.92 22.77 37.01
N GLN A 325 27.04 23.56 37.59
CA GLN A 325 25.79 24.02 37.01
C GLN A 325 26.11 24.83 35.76
N ASP A 326 25.45 24.54 34.65
CA ASP A 326 25.33 25.50 33.57
C ASP A 326 23.92 25.44 32.99
N LEU A 327 23.38 26.64 32.82
CA LEU A 327 22.02 26.98 32.49
C LEU A 327 21.68 26.51 31.08
N THR A 328 20.74 25.58 30.94
CA THR A 328 20.15 25.25 29.63
C THR A 328 18.68 25.64 29.59
N ASN A 329 18.42 26.60 28.71
CA ASN A 329 17.14 27.02 28.14
C ASN A 329 16.01 25.99 28.21
N THR A 330 14.91 26.43 28.80
CA THR A 330 13.59 25.83 28.73
C THR A 330 13.02 26.01 27.31
N PHE A 331 13.36 25.10 26.40
CA PHE A 331 12.46 24.78 25.29
C PHE A 331 11.67 23.56 25.73
N GLY A 332 10.38 23.76 26.01
CA GLY A 332 9.47 22.69 26.42
C GLY A 332 9.43 21.61 25.36
N ASP A 333 9.92 20.43 25.72
CA ASP A 333 9.64 19.19 25.02
C ASP A 333 8.11 19.00 25.07
N LEU A 334 7.43 19.25 23.95
CA LEU A 334 6.03 18.85 23.76
C LEU A 334 6.02 17.32 23.69
N SER A 335 6.22 16.67 24.83
CA SER A 335 6.04 15.24 24.96
C SER A 335 4.58 14.95 24.68
N LEU A 336 4.26 14.52 23.45
CA LEU A 336 2.95 13.99 23.11
C LEU A 336 2.56 12.99 24.19
N GLU A 337 1.45 13.24 24.88
CA GLU A 337 0.98 12.30 25.90
C GLU A 337 0.70 10.95 25.23
N ARG A 338 1.33 9.91 25.76
CA ARG A 338 1.28 8.54 25.22
C ARG A 338 0.79 7.59 26.28
N GLU A 339 -0.06 6.67 25.88
CA GLU A 339 -0.58 5.58 26.71
C GLU A 339 -0.09 4.25 26.13
N GLU A 340 0.69 3.49 26.91
CA GLU A 340 1.23 2.19 26.48
C GLU A 340 0.13 1.12 26.46
N PHE A 341 0.18 0.21 25.49
CA PHE A 341 -0.70 -0.95 25.41
C PHE A 341 0.07 -2.24 25.16
N CYS A 342 -0.58 -3.36 25.50
CA CYS A 342 -0.08 -4.70 25.21
C CYS A 342 -1.26 -5.63 24.92
N PHE A 343 -1.23 -6.29 23.76
CA PHE A 343 -2.14 -7.38 23.40
C PHE A 343 -1.40 -8.70 23.36
N VAL A 344 -2.09 -9.79 23.69
CA VAL A 344 -1.59 -11.15 23.55
C VAL A 344 -2.56 -11.92 22.65
N THR A 345 -2.04 -12.64 21.67
CA THR A 345 -2.87 -13.27 20.65
C THR A 345 -2.20 -14.49 20.04
N PRO A 346 -2.94 -15.52 19.62
CA PRO A 346 -2.37 -16.59 18.80
C PRO A 346 -2.06 -16.12 17.37
N ASN A 347 -2.71 -15.06 16.87
CA ASN A 347 -2.59 -14.64 15.47
C ASN A 347 -2.30 -13.14 15.31
N VAL A 348 -1.26 -12.79 14.56
CA VAL A 348 -0.95 -11.42 14.16
C VAL A 348 -1.07 -11.29 12.65
N VAL A 349 -1.76 -10.25 12.19
CA VAL A 349 -1.90 -9.95 10.76
C VAL A 349 -1.20 -8.64 10.44
N LEU A 350 -0.27 -8.67 9.50
CA LEU A 350 0.41 -7.48 8.97
C LEU A 350 -0.38 -6.92 7.78
N ALA A 351 -0.99 -5.76 7.98
CA ALA A 351 -1.81 -5.04 7.00
C ALA A 351 -1.44 -3.56 6.91
N THR A 352 -0.14 -3.24 7.01
CA THR A 352 0.38 -1.87 7.09
C THR A 352 0.40 -1.13 5.74
N GLY A 353 0.24 -1.85 4.62
CA GLY A 353 0.49 -1.30 3.28
C GLY A 353 1.97 -1.01 3.07
N THR A 354 2.31 -0.21 2.04
CA THR A 354 3.71 0.11 1.68
C THR A 354 4.00 1.62 1.56
N TYR A 355 3.09 2.47 2.06
CA TYR A 355 3.20 3.93 1.92
C TYR A 355 3.79 4.64 3.16
N ASP A 356 4.41 3.90 4.09
CA ASP A 356 4.90 4.48 5.35
C ASP A 356 6.17 5.30 5.20
N ILE A 357 7.22 4.72 4.58
CA ILE A 357 8.56 5.31 4.51
C ILE A 357 8.87 5.66 3.06
N PRO A 358 8.94 6.95 2.68
CA PRO A 358 9.34 7.31 1.33
C PRO A 358 10.79 6.90 1.04
N ASN A 359 11.06 6.49 -0.18
CA ASN A 359 12.41 6.17 -0.63
C ASN A 359 13.25 7.46 -0.67
N ARG A 360 14.54 7.34 -0.38
CA ARG A 360 15.51 8.44 -0.35
C ARG A 360 16.52 8.29 -1.47
N LEU A 361 16.96 9.40 -2.05
CA LEU A 361 18.04 9.43 -3.06
C LEU A 361 19.41 9.13 -2.46
N GLY A 362 19.61 9.49 -1.18
CA GLY A 362 20.89 9.38 -0.48
C GLY A 362 21.90 10.43 -0.92
N VAL A 363 21.43 11.62 -1.30
CA VAL A 363 22.29 12.73 -1.79
C VAL A 363 22.49 13.80 -0.72
N ILE A 364 23.56 14.58 -0.85
CA ILE A 364 23.84 15.70 0.04
C ILE A 364 22.69 16.72 -0.07
N GLY A 365 22.24 17.22 1.09
CA GLY A 365 21.17 18.22 1.22
C GLY A 365 19.74 17.69 1.11
N GLU A 366 19.53 16.38 0.88
CA GLU A 366 18.19 15.78 0.84
C GLU A 366 17.40 15.94 2.17
N SER A 367 18.09 16.16 3.29
CA SER A 367 17.45 16.40 4.60
C SER A 367 17.09 17.87 4.86
N SER A 368 17.23 18.76 3.86
CA SER A 368 16.82 20.17 3.95
C SER A 368 15.30 20.31 4.03
N THR A 369 14.82 21.39 4.65
CA THR A 369 13.38 21.75 4.71
C THR A 369 12.79 22.12 3.35
N SER A 370 13.65 22.44 2.36
CA SER A 370 13.27 22.68 0.96
C SER A 370 13.03 21.39 0.16
N VAL A 371 13.10 20.21 0.80
CA VAL A 371 12.91 18.91 0.16
C VAL A 371 11.71 18.19 0.76
N ILE A 372 10.82 17.70 -0.11
CA ILE A 372 9.58 17.00 0.25
C ILE A 372 9.55 15.61 -0.37
N HIS A 373 9.08 14.62 0.40
CA HIS A 373 8.93 13.23 -0.04
C HIS A 373 7.50 12.70 0.02
N SER A 374 6.51 13.57 0.19
CA SER A 374 5.08 13.21 0.25
C SER A 374 4.23 14.18 -0.56
N LEU A 375 3.24 13.66 -1.30
CA LEU A 375 2.27 14.49 -2.02
C LEU A 375 1.46 15.37 -1.10
N CYS A 376 1.05 14.88 0.08
CA CYS A 376 0.29 15.66 1.04
C CYS A 376 1.08 16.86 1.58
N ALA A 377 2.36 16.65 1.92
CA ALA A 377 3.22 17.76 2.34
C ALA A 377 3.46 18.78 1.22
N PHE A 378 3.48 18.31 -0.04
CA PHE A 378 3.59 19.20 -1.18
C PHE A 378 2.29 19.99 -1.41
N GLU A 379 1.12 19.35 -1.34
CA GLU A 379 -0.19 19.99 -1.43
C GLU A 379 -0.38 21.06 -0.35
N GLN A 380 0.02 20.79 0.90
CA GLN A 380 0.01 21.78 1.97
C GLN A 380 0.87 23.01 1.66
N ARG A 381 2.05 22.81 1.08
CA ARG A 381 2.94 23.92 0.67
C ARG A 381 2.39 24.73 -0.50
N LEU A 382 1.55 24.14 -1.34
CA LEU A 382 0.78 24.87 -2.35
C LEU A 382 -0.36 25.67 -1.71
N PHE A 383 -1.04 25.10 -0.71
CA PHE A 383 -2.14 25.74 0.00
C PHE A 383 -1.72 26.93 0.87
N ASP A 384 -0.56 26.83 1.53
CA ASP A 384 -0.02 27.91 2.37
C ASP A 384 0.43 29.15 1.54
N GLU A 385 0.28 29.11 0.20
CA GLU A 385 0.66 30.15 -0.77
C GLU A 385 2.13 30.61 -0.67
N ASP A 386 2.99 29.78 -0.08
CA ASP A 386 4.43 30.01 0.02
C ASP A 386 5.14 30.03 -1.34
N LEU A 387 4.46 29.57 -2.40
CA LEU A 387 4.98 29.45 -3.75
C LEU A 387 4.10 30.22 -4.72
N THR A 388 4.72 31.12 -5.49
CA THR A 388 4.04 31.97 -6.48
C THR A 388 4.52 31.65 -7.89
N ARG A 389 3.76 32.08 -8.91
CA ARG A 389 4.14 31.91 -10.33
C ARG A 389 5.47 32.55 -10.72
N THR A 390 5.96 33.49 -9.91
CA THR A 390 7.26 34.16 -10.10
C THR A 390 8.41 33.51 -9.33
N SER A 391 8.12 32.46 -8.55
CA SER A 391 9.14 31.73 -7.79
C SER A 391 10.05 30.94 -8.73
N ALA A 392 11.26 30.62 -8.27
CA ALA A 392 12.11 29.66 -8.97
C ALA A 392 11.38 28.32 -9.16
N PRO A 393 11.68 27.54 -10.21
CA PRO A 393 10.96 26.31 -10.50
C PRO A 393 10.94 25.29 -9.35
N ILE A 394 9.92 24.45 -9.30
CA ILE A 394 9.88 23.28 -8.44
C ILE A 394 10.58 22.13 -9.16
N CYS A 395 11.55 21.49 -8.53
CA CYS A 395 12.19 20.30 -9.05
C CYS A 395 11.46 19.04 -8.62
N VAL A 396 10.72 18.40 -9.52
CA VAL A 396 10.10 17.09 -9.28
C VAL A 396 11.05 15.98 -9.72
N VAL A 397 11.35 15.04 -8.82
CA VAL A 397 12.25 13.90 -9.09
C VAL A 397 11.48 12.60 -9.05
N GLY A 398 11.45 11.86 -10.16
CA GLY A 398 10.73 10.58 -10.26
C GLY A 398 10.14 10.38 -11.65
N ALA A 399 9.58 9.20 -11.93
CA ALA A 399 8.93 8.92 -13.22
C ALA A 399 7.68 8.03 -13.08
N GLY A 400 7.20 7.85 -11.85
CA GLY A 400 6.00 7.08 -11.55
C GLY A 400 4.76 7.97 -11.44
N LEU A 401 3.65 7.39 -11.00
CA LEU A 401 2.37 8.10 -10.90
C LEU A 401 2.41 9.23 -9.89
N SER A 402 3.00 9.01 -8.70
CA SER A 402 3.16 10.11 -7.73
C SER A 402 4.00 11.27 -8.26
N ALA A 403 4.98 11.02 -9.13
CA ALA A 403 5.74 12.11 -9.77
C ALA A 403 4.85 12.86 -10.77
N ALA A 404 4.00 12.15 -11.52
CA ALA A 404 3.02 12.77 -12.41
C ALA A 404 1.99 13.59 -11.64
N ASP A 405 1.48 13.10 -10.50
CA ASP A 405 0.55 13.84 -9.65
C ASP A 405 1.17 15.14 -9.13
N ALA A 406 2.43 15.09 -8.67
CA ALA A 406 3.16 16.30 -8.28
C ALA A 406 3.33 17.30 -9.43
N ILE A 407 3.61 16.82 -10.64
CA ILE A 407 3.71 17.67 -11.84
C ILE A 407 2.35 18.31 -12.16
N LEU A 408 1.27 17.53 -12.14
CA LEU A 408 -0.08 18.01 -12.43
C LEU A 408 -0.50 19.08 -11.42
N MET A 409 -0.32 18.84 -10.11
CA MET A 409 -0.63 19.83 -9.06
C MET A 409 0.16 21.13 -9.25
N ALA A 410 1.46 21.04 -9.55
CA ALA A 410 2.29 22.22 -9.76
C ALA A 410 1.86 23.03 -11.00
N LEU A 411 1.58 22.35 -12.12
CA LEU A 411 1.14 23.00 -13.36
C LEU A 411 -0.26 23.62 -13.22
N GLU A 412 -1.18 22.97 -12.50
CA GLU A 412 -2.52 23.52 -12.19
C GLU A 412 -2.44 24.77 -11.31
N ALA A 413 -1.49 24.81 -10.36
CA ALA A 413 -1.17 26.01 -9.59
C ALA A 413 -0.45 27.11 -10.42
N GLY A 414 -0.02 26.79 -11.65
CA GLY A 414 0.70 27.71 -12.54
C GLY A 414 2.16 27.92 -12.14
N LEU A 415 2.78 26.94 -11.48
CA LEU A 415 4.17 27.00 -11.03
C LEU A 415 5.11 26.39 -12.08
N PRO A 416 6.30 26.98 -12.33
CA PRO A 416 7.30 26.37 -13.20
C PRO A 416 7.83 25.06 -12.60
N VAL A 417 8.00 24.03 -13.43
CA VAL A 417 8.40 22.68 -13.06
C VAL A 417 9.64 22.27 -13.83
N ILE A 418 10.66 21.86 -13.07
CA ILE A 418 11.80 21.10 -13.57
C ILE A 418 11.55 19.62 -13.25
N HIS A 419 11.46 18.78 -14.27
CA HIS A 419 11.18 17.35 -14.09
C HIS A 419 12.42 16.50 -14.34
N VAL A 420 12.97 15.87 -13.30
CA VAL A 420 14.19 15.07 -13.35
C VAL A 420 13.88 13.59 -13.25
N PHE A 421 14.31 12.80 -14.23
CA PHE A 421 14.10 11.35 -14.20
C PHE A 421 15.25 10.57 -14.84
N ARG A 422 15.54 9.40 -14.24
CA ARG A 422 16.71 8.57 -14.58
C ARG A 422 16.56 7.77 -15.87
N CYS A 423 15.33 7.46 -16.27
CA CYS A 423 15.03 6.67 -17.45
C CYS A 423 14.85 7.55 -18.70
N GLY A 424 14.78 6.92 -19.87
CA GLY A 424 14.34 7.62 -21.08
C GLY A 424 12.82 7.82 -21.07
N PRO A 425 12.29 8.81 -21.80
CA PRO A 425 10.84 9.04 -21.87
C PRO A 425 10.08 7.95 -22.66
N SER A 426 10.80 7.10 -23.39
CA SER A 426 10.27 5.93 -24.10
C SER A 426 10.60 4.60 -23.41
N ASP A 427 11.09 4.63 -22.16
CA ASP A 427 11.44 3.43 -21.41
C ASP A 427 10.21 2.49 -21.24
N PRO A 428 10.34 1.19 -21.54
CA PRO A 428 9.22 0.25 -21.45
C PRO A 428 8.73 0.01 -20.00
N SER A 429 9.55 0.32 -18.99
CA SER A 429 9.18 0.17 -17.58
C SER A 429 8.25 1.27 -17.06
N LEU A 430 8.05 2.35 -17.83
CA LEU A 430 7.17 3.46 -17.45
C LEU A 430 5.70 3.02 -17.41
N ILE A 431 5.06 3.30 -16.28
CA ILE A 431 3.68 2.94 -15.98
C ILE A 431 2.66 3.57 -16.93
N PHE A 432 2.96 4.74 -17.50
CA PHE A 432 2.09 5.45 -18.44
C PHE A 432 1.71 4.63 -19.68
N ARG A 433 2.53 3.65 -20.07
CA ARG A 433 2.22 2.77 -21.22
C ARG A 433 1.11 1.76 -20.92
N LYS A 434 0.84 1.52 -19.64
CA LYS A 434 -0.18 0.57 -19.17
C LYS A 434 -1.53 1.24 -18.87
N LEU A 435 -1.58 2.56 -18.97
CA LEU A 435 -2.79 3.35 -18.78
C LEU A 435 -3.40 3.64 -20.16
N PRO A 436 -4.70 3.43 -20.39
CA PRO A 436 -5.37 3.89 -21.62
C PRO A 436 -5.63 5.40 -21.63
N GLN A 437 -5.40 6.08 -22.76
CA GLN A 437 -5.57 7.53 -22.88
C GLN A 437 -7.01 8.01 -22.67
N SER A 438 -7.99 7.21 -23.10
CA SER A 438 -9.42 7.54 -22.94
C SER A 438 -9.86 7.61 -21.48
N ILE A 439 -9.19 6.88 -20.59
CA ILE A 439 -9.52 6.81 -19.16
C ILE A 439 -8.62 7.75 -18.33
N TYR A 440 -7.36 7.92 -18.77
CA TYR A 440 -6.32 8.64 -18.02
C TYR A 440 -5.67 9.75 -18.86
N PRO A 441 -6.44 10.71 -19.41
CA PRO A 441 -5.91 11.75 -20.29
C PRO A 441 -4.85 12.62 -19.60
N GLU A 442 -4.99 12.88 -18.30
CA GLU A 442 -4.06 13.69 -17.50
C GLU A 442 -2.67 13.05 -17.38
N TYR A 443 -2.60 11.74 -17.13
CA TYR A 443 -1.34 11.02 -17.07
C TYR A 443 -0.70 10.87 -18.46
N HIS A 444 -1.50 10.78 -19.52
CA HIS A 444 -1.00 10.80 -20.89
C HIS A 444 -0.40 12.15 -21.26
N ARG A 445 -1.00 13.26 -20.80
CA ARG A 445 -0.44 14.61 -20.97
C ARG A 445 0.97 14.67 -20.37
N VAL A 446 1.17 14.18 -19.14
CA VAL A 446 2.51 14.11 -18.53
C VAL A 446 3.47 13.24 -19.36
N ALA A 447 3.02 12.07 -19.83
CA ALA A 447 3.85 11.21 -20.67
C ALA A 447 4.23 11.86 -22.02
N MET A 448 3.35 12.65 -22.62
CA MET A 448 3.61 13.40 -23.85
C MET A 448 4.59 14.56 -23.58
N LEU A 449 4.46 15.26 -22.45
CA LEU A 449 5.41 16.28 -21.99
C LEU A 449 6.81 15.68 -21.80
N MET A 450 6.91 14.52 -21.14
CA MET A 450 8.18 13.80 -20.96
C MET A 450 8.85 13.46 -22.30
N LYS A 451 8.07 13.12 -23.32
CA LYS A 451 8.55 12.78 -24.67
C LYS A 451 8.83 14.00 -25.55
N GLY A 452 8.47 15.21 -25.12
CA GLY A 452 8.52 16.41 -25.95
C GLY A 452 7.51 16.40 -27.11
N GLN A 453 6.45 15.60 -27.02
CA GLN A 453 5.36 15.56 -28.01
C GLN A 453 4.37 16.70 -27.80
N VAL A 454 4.25 17.16 -26.56
CA VAL A 454 3.54 18.37 -26.13
C VAL A 454 4.54 19.24 -25.39
N THR A 455 4.40 20.55 -25.52
CA THR A 455 5.20 21.55 -24.80
C THR A 455 4.29 22.35 -23.88
N ASP A 456 4.82 22.73 -22.73
CA ASP A 456 4.20 23.65 -21.78
C ASP A 456 5.31 24.60 -21.33
N GLU A 457 5.07 25.92 -21.35
CA GLU A 457 6.08 26.92 -21.01
C GLU A 457 6.56 26.80 -19.56
N LEU A 458 5.71 26.22 -18.70
CA LEU A 458 6.02 25.97 -17.30
C LEU A 458 6.71 24.63 -17.07
N TYR A 459 6.96 23.81 -18.11
CA TYR A 459 7.50 22.47 -17.93
C TYR A 459 8.83 22.26 -18.65
N GLN A 460 9.88 21.94 -17.88
CA GLN A 460 11.20 21.63 -18.39
C GLN A 460 11.66 20.21 -17.99
N PRO A 461 11.75 19.25 -18.92
CA PRO A 461 12.21 17.89 -18.62
C PRO A 461 13.75 17.76 -18.67
N TYR A 462 14.28 16.93 -17.78
CA TYR A 462 15.67 16.44 -17.74
C TYR A 462 15.66 14.90 -17.78
N PRO A 463 15.39 14.30 -18.97
CA PRO A 463 15.41 12.85 -19.14
C PRO A 463 16.82 12.30 -18.98
N ARG A 464 16.95 11.07 -18.46
CA ARG A 464 18.26 10.44 -18.20
C ARG A 464 19.19 11.30 -17.35
N HIS A 465 18.65 12.02 -16.37
CA HIS A 465 19.44 12.73 -15.38
C HIS A 465 19.17 12.19 -13.98
N ARG A 466 20.16 12.31 -13.12
CA ARG A 466 20.04 12.06 -11.68
C ARG A 466 20.46 13.29 -10.91
N VAL A 467 19.83 13.50 -9.76
CA VAL A 467 20.27 14.47 -8.77
C VAL A 467 21.54 13.94 -8.10
N VAL A 468 22.51 14.84 -7.93
CA VAL A 468 23.80 14.56 -7.25
C VAL A 468 23.85 15.26 -5.89
N GLU A 469 23.33 16.47 -5.83
CA GLU A 469 23.34 17.31 -4.63
C GLU A 469 22.16 18.28 -4.69
N ILE A 470 21.60 18.58 -3.53
CA ILE A 470 20.55 19.57 -3.34
C ILE A 470 21.11 20.63 -2.38
N SER A 471 21.02 21.91 -2.74
CA SER A 471 21.32 23.03 -1.87
C SER A 471 20.05 23.83 -1.59
N HIS A 472 20.15 24.92 -0.82
CA HIS A 472 18.96 25.67 -0.36
C HIS A 472 18.12 26.24 -1.52
N GLU A 473 18.74 26.51 -2.68
CA GLU A 473 18.10 27.15 -3.84
C GLU A 473 18.52 26.54 -5.18
N MET A 474 19.33 25.46 -5.18
CA MET A 474 19.81 24.85 -6.41
C MET A 474 19.85 23.32 -6.32
N VAL A 475 19.72 22.66 -7.47
CA VAL A 475 19.91 21.22 -7.61
C VAL A 475 20.99 20.95 -8.65
N LEU A 476 21.95 20.08 -8.31
CA LEU A 476 22.97 19.62 -9.24
C LEU A 476 22.53 18.33 -9.91
N LEU A 477 22.50 18.35 -11.24
CA LEU A 477 22.08 17.24 -12.09
C LEU A 477 23.26 16.66 -12.85
N LYS A 478 23.32 15.34 -12.96
CA LYS A 478 24.30 14.64 -13.79
C LYS A 478 23.60 13.70 -14.76
N PRO A 479 23.98 13.70 -16.05
CA PRO A 479 23.50 12.70 -16.99
C PRO A 479 23.79 11.28 -16.52
N CYS A 480 22.80 10.40 -16.63
CA CYS A 480 22.96 8.97 -16.47
C CYS A 480 23.78 8.45 -17.66
N LEU A 481 24.99 7.95 -17.41
CA LEU A 481 25.81 7.31 -18.44
C LEU A 481 25.06 6.09 -18.99
N SER A 482 24.96 5.99 -20.32
CA SER A 482 24.61 4.73 -20.99
C SER A 482 25.59 3.66 -20.53
N ARG A 483 25.13 2.42 -20.27
CA ARG A 483 26.03 1.28 -20.00
C ARG A 483 27.19 1.31 -21.00
N PRO A 484 28.46 1.28 -20.57
CA PRO A 484 29.58 1.23 -21.49
C PRO A 484 29.41 -0.01 -22.36
N ASN A 485 29.51 0.16 -23.67
CA ASN A 485 29.52 -0.95 -24.60
C ASN A 485 30.78 -1.79 -24.30
N PRO A 486 30.70 -3.07 -23.93
CA PRO A 486 31.87 -3.86 -23.51
C PRO A 486 32.95 -4.00 -24.60
N SER A 487 32.63 -3.62 -25.85
CA SER A 487 33.55 -3.56 -26.99
C SER A 487 34.33 -2.24 -27.13
N ARG A 488 34.06 -1.22 -26.29
CA ARG A 488 34.74 0.08 -26.36
C ARG A 488 35.57 0.29 -25.09
N SER A 489 36.90 0.26 -25.24
CA SER A 489 37.82 0.64 -24.17
C SER A 489 37.54 2.09 -23.74
N PRO A 490 37.44 2.41 -22.44
CA PRO A 490 37.24 3.77 -21.99
C PRO A 490 38.41 4.63 -22.47
N SER A 491 38.10 5.66 -23.25
CA SER A 491 39.09 6.64 -23.69
C SER A 491 39.42 7.58 -22.53
N PRO A 492 40.68 7.97 -22.32
CA PRO A 492 41.04 9.01 -21.35
C PRO A 492 40.47 10.41 -21.68
N HIS A 493 39.74 10.53 -22.81
CA HIS A 493 38.98 11.70 -23.23
C HIS A 493 37.45 11.51 -23.21
N ASP A 494 36.91 10.46 -22.59
CA ASP A 494 35.48 10.46 -22.23
C ASP A 494 35.29 11.54 -21.16
N ASN A 495 35.00 12.77 -21.62
CA ASN A 495 34.65 13.89 -20.76
C ASN A 495 33.55 13.43 -19.80
N ASP A 496 33.83 13.49 -18.49
CA ASP A 496 32.80 13.26 -17.48
C ASP A 496 31.61 14.15 -17.84
N PRO A 497 30.40 13.59 -18.07
CA PRO A 497 29.26 14.38 -18.50
C PRO A 497 29.07 15.56 -17.54
N SER A 498 29.04 16.76 -18.09
CA SER A 498 29.02 18.01 -17.34
C SER A 498 27.84 18.06 -16.38
N ILE A 499 28.13 18.38 -15.12
CA ILE A 499 27.11 18.65 -14.11
C ILE A 499 26.35 19.91 -14.54
N VAL A 500 25.01 19.86 -14.48
CA VAL A 500 24.12 20.98 -14.76
C VAL A 500 23.56 21.47 -13.43
N SER A 501 23.68 22.76 -13.14
CA SER A 501 23.02 23.40 -12.00
C SER A 501 21.69 24.00 -12.44
N VAL A 502 20.64 23.77 -11.65
CA VAL A 502 19.33 24.39 -11.85
C VAL A 502 18.87 25.08 -10.58
N ASP A 503 18.36 26.31 -10.70
CA ASP A 503 17.77 27.06 -9.59
C ASP A 503 16.38 26.51 -9.27
N VAL A 504 16.06 26.36 -7.99
CA VAL A 504 14.80 25.79 -7.52
C VAL A 504 14.30 26.49 -6.27
N SER A 505 12.99 26.57 -6.11
CA SER A 505 12.36 27.01 -4.84
C SER A 505 12.07 25.84 -3.91
N LEU A 506 11.85 24.64 -4.47
CA LEU A 506 11.47 23.44 -3.75
C LEU A 506 11.88 22.20 -4.55
N THR A 507 12.29 21.13 -3.87
CA THR A 507 12.51 19.81 -4.48
C THR A 507 11.50 18.79 -3.97
N VAL A 508 10.76 18.16 -4.87
CA VAL A 508 9.71 17.17 -4.56
C VAL A 508 10.15 15.80 -5.09
N ILE A 509 10.54 14.90 -4.19
CA ILE A 509 11.11 13.58 -4.52
C ILE A 509 10.02 12.50 -4.45
N MET A 510 9.56 12.03 -5.61
CA MET A 510 8.50 11.04 -5.79
C MET A 510 9.03 9.75 -6.43
N ILE A 511 9.85 9.02 -5.68
CA ILE A 511 10.55 7.80 -6.14
C ILE A 511 10.04 6.51 -5.46
N GLY A 512 8.80 6.54 -4.98
CA GLY A 512 8.13 5.44 -4.28
C GLY A 512 8.42 5.41 -2.78
N SER A 513 7.88 4.40 -2.11
CA SER A 513 7.93 4.20 -0.66
C SER A 513 8.04 2.71 -0.32
N ARG A 514 8.20 2.41 0.97
CA ARG A 514 8.32 1.07 1.53
C ARG A 514 7.56 0.97 2.86
N PRO A 515 7.15 -0.24 3.29
CA PRO A 515 6.48 -0.44 4.56
C PRO A 515 7.41 -0.11 5.74
N ASP A 516 6.82 0.35 6.85
CA ASP A 516 7.51 0.48 8.14
C ASP A 516 7.24 -0.75 9.00
N LEU A 517 8.14 -1.73 8.91
CA LEU A 517 8.10 -2.97 9.70
C LEU A 517 9.11 -2.96 10.85
N SER A 518 9.55 -1.77 11.30
CA SER A 518 10.59 -1.63 12.34
C SER A 518 10.20 -2.23 13.70
N PHE A 519 8.91 -2.48 13.93
CA PHE A 519 8.38 -3.18 15.09
C PHE A 519 8.59 -4.70 15.07
N LEU A 520 9.09 -5.26 13.96
CA LEU A 520 9.48 -6.67 13.86
C LEU A 520 10.99 -6.85 14.02
N PRO A 521 11.44 -8.00 14.57
CA PRO A 521 12.86 -8.36 14.57
C PRO A 521 13.47 -8.24 13.16
N GLY A 522 14.62 -7.58 13.06
CA GLY A 522 15.31 -7.37 11.77
C GLY A 522 14.52 -6.55 10.75
N GLY A 523 13.43 -5.88 11.15
CA GLY A 523 12.53 -5.18 10.23
C GLY A 523 11.72 -6.12 9.34
N GLY A 524 11.47 -7.36 9.78
CA GLY A 524 10.70 -8.37 9.02
C GLY A 524 11.40 -8.91 7.78
N ARG A 525 12.69 -8.62 7.57
CA ARG A 525 13.44 -9.03 6.36
C ARG A 525 13.52 -10.54 6.14
N ASP A 526 13.43 -11.32 7.21
CA ASP A 526 13.44 -12.78 7.14
C ASP A 526 12.06 -13.36 6.81
N LEU A 527 11.02 -12.52 6.70
CA LEU A 527 9.69 -12.91 6.24
C LEU A 527 9.54 -12.81 4.71
N GLY A 528 10.51 -12.23 4.00
CA GLY A 528 10.42 -12.00 2.56
C GLY A 528 10.84 -13.21 1.74
N VAL A 529 10.34 -13.30 0.51
CA VAL A 529 10.71 -14.35 -0.49
C VAL A 529 12.23 -14.47 -0.63
N VAL A 530 12.94 -13.35 -0.56
CA VAL A 530 14.40 -13.28 -0.48
C VAL A 530 14.80 -12.85 0.93
N PRO A 531 15.29 -13.77 1.78
CA PRO A 531 15.69 -13.46 3.15
C PRO A 531 16.74 -12.36 3.22
N LYS A 532 16.70 -11.56 4.30
CA LYS A 532 17.61 -10.42 4.59
C LYS A 532 17.45 -9.21 3.67
N TRP A 533 16.75 -9.33 2.55
CA TRP A 533 16.45 -8.19 1.70
C TRP A 533 15.35 -7.33 2.34
N PRO A 534 15.33 -6.00 2.13
CA PRO A 534 14.22 -5.16 2.56
C PRO A 534 12.90 -5.69 1.99
N ILE A 535 11.81 -5.58 2.75
CA ILE A 535 10.47 -5.91 2.25
C ILE A 535 9.95 -4.73 1.40
N ASP A 536 9.41 -5.04 0.23
CA ASP A 536 8.66 -4.10 -0.60
C ASP A 536 7.65 -4.81 -1.50
N SER A 537 6.62 -4.11 -1.98
CA SER A 537 5.49 -4.72 -2.69
C SER A 537 5.79 -5.21 -4.11
N LYS A 538 7.02 -5.00 -4.61
CA LYS A 538 7.38 -5.29 -6.01
C LYS A 538 8.52 -6.27 -6.17
N HIS A 539 9.57 -6.17 -5.36
CA HIS A 539 10.80 -6.95 -5.54
C HIS A 539 10.97 -8.03 -4.47
N ASN A 540 10.46 -7.81 -3.26
CA ASN A 540 10.59 -8.74 -2.16
C ASN A 540 9.38 -8.65 -1.22
N PRO A 541 8.20 -9.13 -1.67
CA PRO A 541 7.04 -9.23 -0.80
C PRO A 541 7.27 -10.24 0.33
N ILE A 542 6.43 -10.20 1.35
CA ILE A 542 6.38 -11.22 2.40
C ILE A 542 5.96 -12.55 1.75
N ASP A 543 6.71 -13.61 2.06
CA ASP A 543 6.42 -14.96 1.61
C ASP A 543 5.30 -15.55 2.47
N VAL A 544 4.19 -15.87 1.82
CA VAL A 544 2.97 -16.40 2.45
C VAL A 544 2.47 -17.59 1.67
N ASP A 545 1.81 -18.50 2.37
CA ASP A 545 0.99 -19.52 1.72
C ASP A 545 -0.13 -18.85 0.91
N PRO A 546 -0.31 -19.21 -0.38
CA PRO A 546 -1.18 -18.47 -1.30
C PRO A 546 -2.67 -18.57 -0.99
N PHE A 547 -3.09 -19.49 -0.11
CA PHE A 547 -4.50 -19.73 0.22
C PHE A 547 -4.86 -19.25 1.62
N SER A 548 -3.99 -19.45 2.61
CA SER A 548 -4.19 -19.02 3.99
C SER A 548 -3.62 -17.65 4.30
N TYR A 549 -2.69 -17.15 3.48
CA TYR A 549 -1.91 -15.92 3.70
C TYR A 549 -1.07 -15.94 5.00
N GLN A 550 -0.87 -17.12 5.59
CA GLN A 550 0.05 -17.31 6.70
C GLN A 550 1.49 -17.25 6.18
N SER A 551 2.39 -16.62 6.92
CA SER A 551 3.80 -16.59 6.58
C SER A 551 4.36 -18.02 6.53
N THR A 552 5.11 -18.32 5.48
CA THR A 552 5.85 -19.58 5.33
C THR A 552 6.98 -19.72 6.35
N HIS A 553 7.34 -18.62 7.02
CA HIS A 553 8.44 -18.54 7.97
C HIS A 553 7.98 -18.50 9.43
N GLU A 554 6.76 -18.05 9.70
CA GLU A 554 6.28 -17.79 11.06
C GLU A 554 4.81 -18.21 11.26
N GLN A 555 4.60 -19.23 12.08
CA GLN A 555 3.26 -19.72 12.43
C GLN A 555 2.46 -18.65 13.20
N GLY A 556 1.18 -18.51 12.86
CA GLY A 556 0.29 -17.52 13.48
C GLY A 556 0.59 -16.08 13.06
N LEU A 557 1.53 -15.85 12.14
CA LEU A 557 1.78 -14.54 11.54
C LEU A 557 1.28 -14.56 10.09
N PHE A 558 0.43 -13.61 9.74
CA PHE A 558 -0.16 -13.47 8.41
C PHE A 558 0.22 -12.12 7.82
N ALA A 559 0.17 -11.99 6.50
CA ALA A 559 0.36 -10.70 5.81
C ALA A 559 -0.63 -10.56 4.66
N MET A 560 -1.06 -9.34 4.35
CA MET A 560 -2.04 -9.10 3.29
C MET A 560 -1.88 -7.73 2.61
N GLY A 561 -2.57 -7.57 1.47
CA GLY A 561 -2.52 -6.34 0.67
C GLY A 561 -1.14 -6.14 0.01
N PRO A 562 -0.64 -4.90 -0.08
CA PRO A 562 0.61 -4.62 -0.78
C PRO A 562 1.84 -5.37 -0.23
N LEU A 563 1.82 -5.81 1.04
CA LEU A 563 2.91 -6.60 1.61
C LEU A 563 3.13 -7.96 0.93
N VAL A 564 2.08 -8.51 0.29
CA VAL A 564 2.10 -9.78 -0.45
C VAL A 564 1.85 -9.54 -1.95
N ALA A 565 2.25 -8.36 -2.44
CA ALA A 565 2.12 -7.91 -3.83
C ALA A 565 0.67 -7.66 -4.34
N ASP A 566 -0.35 -7.70 -3.48
CA ASP A 566 -1.71 -7.25 -3.81
C ASP A 566 -1.81 -5.72 -3.70
N ASN A 567 -1.40 -5.03 -4.76
CA ASN A 567 -1.25 -3.56 -4.76
C ASN A 567 -2.56 -2.78 -4.97
N PHE A 568 -3.64 -3.43 -5.41
CA PHE A 568 -4.95 -2.79 -5.63
C PHE A 568 -5.95 -3.20 -4.56
N VAL A 569 -6.82 -2.27 -4.15
CA VAL A 569 -7.81 -2.48 -3.07
C VAL A 569 -8.63 -3.74 -3.30
N ARG A 570 -9.24 -3.89 -4.48
CA ARG A 570 -10.07 -5.06 -4.81
C ARG A 570 -9.37 -6.41 -4.65
N PHE A 571 -8.04 -6.48 -4.83
CA PHE A 571 -7.26 -7.71 -4.61
C PHE A 571 -6.89 -7.90 -3.15
N GLY A 572 -6.64 -6.82 -2.41
CA GLY A 572 -6.28 -6.88 -1.00
C GLY A 572 -7.35 -7.51 -0.10
N ILE A 573 -8.59 -7.63 -0.58
CA ILE A 573 -9.71 -8.30 0.09
C ILE A 573 -9.60 -9.83 -0.02
N GLY A 574 -8.97 -10.37 -1.07
CA GLY A 574 -8.72 -11.80 -1.21
C GLY A 574 -7.91 -12.36 -0.05
N GLY A 575 -6.90 -11.62 0.41
CA GLY A 575 -6.17 -11.98 1.63
C GLY A 575 -7.04 -12.00 2.88
N ALA A 576 -8.07 -11.16 2.95
CA ALA A 576 -9.01 -11.19 4.06
C ALA A 576 -9.80 -12.51 4.06
N LEU A 577 -10.25 -12.95 2.88
CA LEU A 577 -10.94 -14.22 2.69
C LEU A 577 -10.04 -15.41 3.05
N GLY A 578 -8.79 -15.43 2.57
CA GLY A 578 -7.84 -16.51 2.86
C GLY A 578 -7.54 -16.65 4.36
N ILE A 579 -7.27 -15.53 5.04
CA ILE A 579 -7.04 -15.52 6.49
C ILE A 579 -8.29 -15.97 7.24
N ALA A 580 -9.48 -15.45 6.89
CA ALA A 580 -10.72 -15.84 7.54
C ALA A 580 -11.03 -17.33 7.34
N ASN A 581 -10.80 -17.89 6.14
CA ASN A 581 -10.96 -19.30 5.83
C ASN A 581 -10.04 -20.17 6.69
N HIS A 582 -8.74 -19.85 6.74
CA HIS A 582 -7.77 -20.58 7.55
C HIS A 582 -8.13 -20.55 9.04
N LEU A 583 -8.49 -19.39 9.58
CA LEU A 583 -8.85 -19.25 10.99
C LEU A 583 -10.17 -19.95 11.35
N SER A 584 -11.11 -20.08 10.40
CA SER A 584 -12.34 -20.86 10.60
C SER A 584 -12.03 -22.36 10.67
N GLN A 585 -11.22 -22.88 9.75
CA GLN A 585 -10.84 -24.30 9.73
C GLN A 585 -10.00 -24.72 10.95
N ALA A 586 -9.10 -23.86 11.42
CA ALA A 586 -8.29 -24.12 12.61
C ALA A 586 -9.14 -24.23 13.90
N ALA A 587 -10.34 -23.64 13.94
CA ALA A 587 -11.24 -23.78 15.08
C ALA A 587 -12.00 -25.12 15.08
N GLU A 588 -12.09 -25.80 13.91
CA GLU A 588 -12.78 -27.08 13.76
C GLU A 588 -11.87 -28.28 14.04
N ASN A 589 -10.53 -28.09 14.04
CA ASN A 589 -9.51 -29.11 14.34
C ASN A 589 -8.58 -28.66 15.49
N PRO A 590 -9.00 -28.78 16.76
CA PRO A 590 -8.26 -28.29 17.93
C PRO A 590 -6.97 -29.05 18.26
#